data_AF-A0AA47N6G4-F1
#
_entry.id   AF-A0AA47N6G4-F1
#
_cell.length_a   1.000
_cell.length_b   1.000
_cell.length_c   1.000
_cell.angle_alpha   90.00
_cell.angle_beta   90.00
_cell.angle_gamma   90.00
#
_symmetry.space_group_name_H-M   'P 1'
#
loop_
_entity.id
_entity.type
_entity.pdbx_description
1 polymer ?
#
loop_
_entity_poly.entity_id
_entity_poly.type
_entity_poly.pdbx_seq_one_letter_code
_entity_poly.pdbx_strand_id
1 'polypeptide(L)'
;MSTIDSVKEAVKPSNFMTLIKAVKKVAGFDEVTGIYKSPSLALKIGHSLRRVSELIMCQFLIDEDDEGVESIRRFHKLYDTQWSEFVSHSALTNLSDATYNKSTTIPLAEDVQRLHRHLHQEADLATKNLNSTPSTGAYTALAKITLCKVILFNRRRSGEVSKMTLKHFLDWDNSKMNDDISTGLNEIEKRICQELKRVELKGKRGRKVAVLLTPDMTASLTLLVSKRKECGIDDGNGYLFAIPHCKGFFRGQDCLRKNARACGAVNPCSLTSTNLRKHIATISQVLNLKDNELDQLANFLGHDVRVHREYYRLPQSTIQLAKISKLLIAMQGGSVKDIQGKSLLLDPQYPIVNICYDLQFDFQMT
;
A
#
# COMPACT_ATOMS: atom_id res chain seq x y z
N MET A 1 -36.32 -26.41 10.45
CA MET A 1 -35.27 -25.36 10.52
C MET A 1 -35.99 -24.04 10.46
N SER A 2 -35.95 -23.23 11.51
CA SER A 2 -36.47 -21.86 11.47
C SER A 2 -35.66 -21.06 10.45
N THR A 3 -36.30 -20.67 9.36
CA THR A 3 -35.71 -19.76 8.37
C THR A 3 -35.54 -18.39 9.01
N ILE A 4 -34.38 -17.78 8.78
CA ILE A 4 -34.08 -16.42 9.23
C ILE A 4 -34.17 -15.58 7.97
N ASP A 5 -35.24 -14.80 7.85
CA ASP A 5 -35.57 -14.10 6.60
C ASP A 5 -35.21 -12.61 6.66
N SER A 6 -34.72 -12.13 7.82
CA SER A 6 -34.23 -10.76 7.98
C SER A 6 -33.02 -10.66 8.92
N VAL A 7 -32.24 -9.58 8.78
CA VAL A 7 -31.14 -9.29 9.70
C VAL A 7 -31.66 -9.01 11.11
N LYS A 8 -32.88 -8.46 11.24
CA LYS A 8 -33.55 -8.22 12.54
C LYS A 8 -33.81 -9.52 13.28
N GLU A 9 -34.17 -10.59 12.58
CA GLU A 9 -34.31 -11.93 13.17
C GLU A 9 -32.94 -12.58 13.42
N ALA A 10 -31.97 -12.35 12.56
CA ALA A 10 -30.63 -12.91 12.69
C ALA A 10 -29.94 -12.48 14.00
N VAL A 11 -30.15 -11.22 14.43
CA VAL A 11 -29.58 -10.66 15.67
C VAL A 11 -30.38 -11.00 16.93
N LYS A 12 -31.35 -11.93 16.87
CA LYS A 12 -32.00 -12.45 18.07
C LYS A 12 -31.07 -13.41 18.82
N PRO A 13 -31.01 -13.37 20.16
CA PRO A 13 -30.19 -14.30 20.95
C PRO A 13 -30.44 -15.78 20.63
N SER A 14 -31.69 -16.17 20.39
CA SER A 14 -32.08 -17.54 20.04
C SER A 14 -31.46 -18.03 18.72
N ASN A 15 -31.13 -17.12 17.82
CA ASN A 15 -30.58 -17.41 16.50
C ASN A 15 -29.05 -17.31 16.46
N PHE A 16 -28.39 -17.02 17.58
CA PHE A 16 -26.95 -16.75 17.64
C PHE A 16 -26.10 -17.88 17.04
N MET A 17 -26.40 -19.15 17.39
CA MET A 17 -25.66 -20.30 16.85
C MET A 17 -25.93 -20.52 15.36
N THR A 18 -27.15 -20.24 14.90
CA THR A 18 -27.50 -20.31 13.47
C THR A 18 -26.77 -19.24 12.68
N LEU A 19 -26.66 -18.02 13.24
CA LEU A 19 -25.90 -16.92 12.66
C LEU A 19 -24.40 -17.26 12.55
N ILE A 20 -23.80 -17.84 13.59
CA ILE A 20 -22.39 -18.29 13.55
C ILE A 20 -22.18 -19.30 12.42
N LYS A 21 -23.05 -20.31 12.30
CA LYS A 21 -22.98 -21.31 11.22
C LYS A 21 -23.10 -20.66 9.85
N ALA A 22 -23.97 -19.67 9.69
CA ALA A 22 -24.11 -18.92 8.44
C ALA A 22 -22.83 -18.13 8.10
N VAL A 23 -22.24 -17.43 9.07
CA VAL A 23 -20.98 -16.69 8.86
C VAL A 23 -19.85 -17.64 8.49
N LYS A 24 -19.73 -18.77 9.21
CA LYS A 24 -18.75 -19.82 8.91
C LYS A 24 -18.87 -20.33 7.47
N LYS A 25 -20.08 -20.67 7.05
CA LYS A 25 -20.37 -21.14 5.69
C LYS A 25 -20.01 -20.09 4.63
N VAL A 26 -20.41 -18.83 4.82
CA VAL A 26 -20.14 -17.74 3.86
C VAL A 26 -18.65 -17.44 3.74
N ALA A 27 -17.90 -17.51 4.85
CA ALA A 27 -16.46 -17.32 4.85
C ALA A 27 -15.68 -18.56 4.38
N GLY A 28 -16.38 -19.66 4.07
CA GLY A 28 -15.80 -20.93 3.63
C GLY A 28 -14.97 -21.59 4.72
N PHE A 29 -15.51 -21.68 5.93
CA PHE A 29 -14.93 -22.43 7.04
C PHE A 29 -15.00 -23.93 6.75
N ASP A 30 -13.86 -24.60 6.87
CA ASP A 30 -13.74 -26.04 6.82
C ASP A 30 -13.76 -26.57 8.27
N GLU A 31 -14.79 -27.33 8.61
CA GLU A 31 -14.98 -27.89 9.96
C GLU A 31 -13.95 -28.98 10.30
N VAL A 32 -13.30 -29.59 9.30
CA VAL A 32 -12.27 -30.61 9.50
C VAL A 32 -10.92 -29.97 9.81
N THR A 33 -10.54 -28.97 9.03
CA THR A 33 -9.23 -28.30 9.17
C THR A 33 -9.26 -27.12 10.13
N GLY A 34 -10.44 -26.58 10.45
CA GLY A 34 -10.60 -25.38 11.27
C GLY A 34 -10.17 -24.09 10.56
N ILE A 35 -10.07 -24.11 9.23
CA ILE A 35 -9.52 -23.02 8.41
C ILE A 35 -10.61 -22.37 7.57
N TYR A 36 -10.58 -21.04 7.50
CA TYR A 36 -11.39 -20.24 6.60
C TYR A 36 -10.71 -20.08 5.23
N LYS A 37 -11.47 -20.25 4.15
CA LYS A 37 -11.06 -19.81 2.80
C LYS A 37 -10.93 -18.29 2.70
N SER A 38 -11.76 -17.54 3.43
CA SER A 38 -11.77 -16.07 3.42
C SER A 38 -11.88 -15.51 4.85
N PRO A 39 -10.83 -15.63 5.67
CA PRO A 39 -10.88 -15.25 7.09
C PRO A 39 -11.19 -13.76 7.30
N SER A 40 -10.72 -12.87 6.43
CA SER A 40 -11.07 -11.44 6.49
C SER A 40 -12.56 -11.17 6.26
N LEU A 41 -13.26 -12.03 5.52
CA LEU A 41 -14.69 -11.89 5.29
C LEU A 41 -15.47 -12.21 6.58
N ALA A 42 -15.08 -13.28 7.30
CA ALA A 42 -15.68 -13.65 8.59
C ALA A 42 -15.63 -12.48 9.59
N LEU A 43 -14.46 -11.85 9.76
CA LEU A 43 -14.28 -10.69 10.65
C LEU A 43 -15.14 -9.50 10.22
N LYS A 44 -15.16 -9.18 8.92
CA LYS A 44 -15.95 -8.05 8.39
C LYS A 44 -17.45 -8.26 8.60
N ILE A 45 -17.94 -9.49 8.40
CA ILE A 45 -19.34 -9.82 8.66
C ILE A 45 -19.66 -9.63 10.14
N GLY A 46 -18.82 -10.11 11.05
CA GLY A 46 -19.00 -9.89 12.49
C GLY A 46 -19.08 -8.41 12.87
N HIS A 47 -18.13 -7.59 12.41
CA HIS A 47 -18.17 -6.14 12.66
C HIS A 47 -19.42 -5.47 12.07
N SER A 48 -19.85 -5.90 10.88
CA SER A 48 -21.05 -5.38 10.23
C SER A 48 -22.31 -5.76 11.01
N LEU A 49 -22.39 -7.00 11.52
CA LEU A 49 -23.50 -7.47 12.35
C LEU A 49 -23.60 -6.69 13.66
N ARG A 50 -22.46 -6.42 14.32
CA ARG A 50 -22.45 -5.56 15.52
C ARG A 50 -23.01 -4.18 15.18
N ARG A 51 -22.53 -3.56 14.11
CA ARG A 51 -23.01 -2.23 13.70
C ARG A 51 -24.49 -2.23 13.33
N VAL A 52 -24.99 -3.25 12.63
CA VAL A 52 -26.40 -3.34 12.26
C VAL A 52 -27.27 -3.58 13.49
N SER A 53 -26.83 -4.39 14.46
CA SER A 53 -27.56 -4.59 15.72
C SER A 53 -27.68 -3.31 16.54
N GLU A 54 -26.66 -2.44 16.54
CA GLU A 54 -26.76 -1.09 17.15
C GLU A 54 -27.83 -0.24 16.46
N LEU A 55 -27.90 -0.25 15.13
CA LEU A 55 -28.92 0.50 14.39
C LEU A 55 -30.33 -0.02 14.68
N ILE A 56 -30.49 -1.35 14.78
CA ILE A 56 -31.77 -1.98 15.15
C ILE A 56 -32.16 -1.60 16.58
N MET A 57 -31.20 -1.55 17.51
CA MET A 57 -31.44 -1.09 18.88
C MET A 57 -31.91 0.38 18.90
N CYS A 58 -31.29 1.26 18.10
CA CYS A 58 -31.76 2.63 17.96
C CYS A 58 -33.21 2.71 17.46
N GLN A 59 -33.59 1.85 16.51
CA GLN A 59 -34.97 1.79 16.02
C GLN A 59 -35.94 1.38 17.14
N PHE A 60 -35.63 0.33 17.91
CA PHE A 60 -36.47 -0.09 19.04
C PHE A 60 -36.59 0.99 20.12
N LEU A 61 -35.52 1.76 20.38
CA LEU A 61 -35.56 2.89 21.31
C LEU A 61 -36.47 4.02 20.82
N ILE A 62 -36.48 4.30 19.51
CA ILE A 62 -37.37 5.30 18.90
C ILE A 62 -38.83 4.83 18.96
N ASP A 63 -39.06 3.54 18.77
CA ASP A 63 -40.38 2.92 18.75
C ASP A 63 -40.92 2.60 20.18
N GLU A 64 -40.18 2.95 21.23
CA GLU A 64 -40.47 2.64 22.65
C GLU A 64 -40.71 1.12 22.91
N ASP A 65 -40.04 0.25 22.14
CA ASP A 65 -40.11 -1.21 22.26
C ASP A 65 -39.01 -1.75 23.21
N ASP A 66 -39.31 -1.76 24.51
CA ASP A 66 -38.40 -2.24 25.54
C ASP A 66 -38.02 -3.72 25.40
N GLU A 67 -38.92 -4.57 24.88
CA GLU A 67 -38.65 -5.99 24.66
C GLU A 67 -37.60 -6.17 23.55
N GLY A 68 -37.75 -5.42 22.46
CA GLY A 68 -36.79 -5.35 21.36
C GLY A 68 -35.40 -4.88 21.83
N VAL A 69 -35.35 -3.83 22.66
CA VAL A 69 -34.11 -3.29 23.25
C VAL A 69 -33.40 -4.36 24.09
N GLU A 70 -34.12 -5.04 24.98
CA GLU A 70 -33.55 -6.06 25.86
C GLU A 70 -33.07 -7.28 25.08
N SER A 71 -33.79 -7.69 24.02
CA SER A 71 -33.34 -8.75 23.11
C SER A 71 -31.99 -8.41 22.46
N ILE A 72 -31.80 -7.18 21.97
CA ILE A 72 -30.51 -6.77 21.39
C ILE A 72 -29.40 -6.68 22.43
N ARG A 73 -29.68 -6.21 23.66
CA ARG A 73 -28.69 -6.21 24.75
C ARG A 73 -28.17 -7.61 25.05
N ARG A 74 -29.07 -8.60 25.10
CA ARG A 74 -28.70 -10.02 25.27
C ARG A 74 -27.84 -10.52 24.11
N PHE A 75 -28.19 -10.15 22.87
CA PHE A 75 -27.37 -10.48 21.71
C PHE A 75 -25.98 -9.83 21.77
N HIS A 76 -25.87 -8.56 22.17
CA HIS A 76 -24.59 -7.88 22.38
C HIS A 76 -23.73 -8.60 23.42
N LYS A 77 -24.32 -9.03 24.54
CA LYS A 77 -23.62 -9.82 25.56
C LYS A 77 -23.09 -11.15 24.99
N LEU A 78 -23.90 -11.87 24.22
CA LEU A 78 -23.46 -13.11 23.54
C LEU A 78 -22.34 -12.83 22.53
N TYR A 79 -22.47 -11.75 21.76
CA TYR A 79 -21.46 -11.34 20.80
C TYR A 79 -20.14 -11.02 21.50
N ASP A 80 -20.15 -10.17 22.54
CA ASP A 80 -18.93 -9.72 23.22
C ASP A 80 -18.23 -10.85 23.97
N THR A 81 -18.98 -11.86 24.42
CA THR A 81 -18.43 -13.01 25.17
C THR A 81 -17.96 -14.15 24.27
N GLN A 82 -18.75 -14.53 23.26
CA GLN A 82 -18.54 -15.79 22.53
C GLN A 82 -18.15 -15.62 21.05
N TRP A 83 -18.38 -14.45 20.45
CA TRP A 83 -18.07 -14.25 19.02
C TRP A 83 -16.58 -14.42 18.71
N SER A 84 -15.72 -14.04 19.65
CA SER A 84 -14.28 -14.19 19.52
C SER A 84 -13.90 -15.67 19.39
N GLU A 85 -14.44 -16.51 20.27
CA GLU A 85 -14.16 -17.94 20.33
C GLU A 85 -14.63 -18.68 19.07
N PHE A 86 -15.85 -18.41 18.61
CA PHE A 86 -16.43 -19.16 17.48
C PHE A 86 -15.96 -18.70 16.10
N VAL A 87 -15.56 -17.43 15.96
CA VAL A 87 -15.30 -16.82 14.65
C VAL A 87 -13.95 -16.11 14.61
N SER A 88 -13.73 -15.17 15.52
CA SER A 88 -12.63 -14.21 15.35
C SER A 88 -11.26 -14.82 15.61
N HIS A 89 -11.13 -15.72 16.58
CA HIS A 89 -9.87 -16.35 16.93
C HIS A 89 -9.31 -17.16 15.76
N SER A 90 -10.07 -18.13 15.23
CA SER A 90 -9.65 -18.92 14.07
C SER A 90 -9.38 -18.06 12.82
N ALA A 91 -10.19 -17.02 12.58
CA ALA A 91 -9.96 -16.11 11.45
C ALA A 91 -8.66 -15.28 11.61
N LEU A 92 -8.36 -14.79 12.81
CA LEU A 92 -7.13 -14.05 13.10
C LEU A 92 -5.91 -14.96 13.03
N THR A 93 -5.98 -16.18 13.57
CA THR A 93 -4.91 -17.18 13.48
C THR A 93 -4.63 -17.55 12.02
N ASN A 94 -5.65 -17.85 11.21
CA ASN A 94 -5.45 -18.12 9.78
C ASN A 94 -4.79 -16.94 9.04
N LEU A 95 -5.14 -15.70 9.39
CA LEU A 95 -4.50 -14.52 8.82
C LEU A 95 -3.04 -14.39 9.25
N SER A 96 -2.76 -14.62 10.54
CA SER A 96 -1.41 -14.62 11.10
C SER A 96 -0.55 -15.68 10.41
N ASP A 97 -1.00 -16.93 10.37
CA ASP A 97 -0.28 -18.08 9.80
C ASP A 97 -0.03 -17.89 8.29
N ALA A 98 -1.02 -17.38 7.55
CA ALA A 98 -0.85 -17.06 6.13
C ALA A 98 0.20 -15.96 5.88
N THR A 99 0.50 -15.14 6.88
CA THR A 99 1.53 -14.10 6.81
C THR A 99 2.85 -14.49 7.48
N TYR A 100 2.86 -15.52 8.32
CA TYR A 100 3.97 -15.88 9.19
C TYR A 100 5.25 -16.21 8.42
N ASN A 101 5.15 -17.04 7.38
CA ASN A 101 6.29 -17.42 6.52
C ASN A 101 6.36 -16.65 5.19
N LYS A 102 5.49 -15.65 4.98
CA LYS A 102 5.41 -14.97 3.70
C LYS A 102 6.53 -13.94 3.58
N SER A 103 7.53 -14.25 2.75
CA SER A 103 8.61 -13.32 2.41
C SER A 103 8.03 -11.96 1.98
N THR A 104 8.51 -10.88 2.60
CA THR A 104 8.11 -9.52 2.26
C THR A 104 8.40 -9.25 0.79
N THR A 105 7.35 -9.22 -0.03
CA THR A 105 7.47 -9.07 -1.48
C THR A 105 7.88 -7.64 -1.84
N ILE A 106 9.18 -7.37 -1.75
CA ILE A 106 9.81 -6.16 -2.25
C ILE A 106 10.11 -6.40 -3.74
N PRO A 107 9.68 -5.51 -4.66
CA PRO A 107 9.97 -5.66 -6.07
C PRO A 107 11.48 -5.54 -6.31
N LEU A 108 11.99 -6.29 -7.28
CA LEU A 108 13.38 -6.16 -7.71
C LEU A 108 13.60 -4.78 -8.33
N ALA A 109 14.74 -4.15 -8.04
CA ALA A 109 15.09 -2.85 -8.62
C ALA A 109 15.05 -2.89 -10.16
N GLU A 110 15.50 -3.99 -10.76
CA GLU A 110 15.46 -4.22 -12.20
C GLU A 110 14.02 -4.24 -12.75
N ASP A 111 13.09 -4.89 -12.04
CA ASP A 111 11.67 -4.92 -12.45
C ASP A 111 11.03 -3.53 -12.36
N VAL A 112 11.43 -2.72 -11.38
CA VAL A 112 10.99 -1.32 -11.27
C VAL A 112 11.54 -0.49 -12.44
N GLN A 113 12.80 -0.71 -12.84
CA GLN A 113 13.39 -0.06 -14.02
C GLN A 113 12.75 -0.49 -15.34
N ARG A 114 12.41 -1.78 -15.50
CA ARG A 114 11.67 -2.29 -16.65
C ARG A 114 10.31 -1.62 -16.76
N LEU A 115 9.57 -1.52 -15.66
CA LEU A 115 8.30 -0.80 -15.62
C LEU A 115 8.47 0.69 -15.95
N HIS A 116 9.52 1.34 -15.43
CA HIS A 116 9.80 2.73 -15.75
C HIS A 116 10.03 2.96 -17.25
N ARG A 117 10.89 2.14 -17.88
CA ARG A 117 11.18 2.20 -19.32
C ARG A 117 9.94 1.94 -20.16
N HIS A 118 9.19 0.89 -19.83
CA HIS A 118 7.92 0.55 -20.48
C HIS A 118 6.93 1.73 -20.44
N LEU A 119 6.71 2.32 -19.27
CA LEU A 119 5.78 3.44 -19.13
C LEU A 119 6.24 4.70 -19.87
N HIS A 120 7.55 4.93 -19.97
CA HIS A 120 8.09 6.06 -20.73
C HIS A 120 7.80 5.89 -22.23
N GLN A 121 8.14 4.74 -22.80
CA GLN A 121 7.89 4.41 -24.21
C GLN A 121 6.41 4.45 -24.56
N GLU A 122 5.55 3.83 -23.75
CA GLU A 122 4.10 3.82 -23.97
C GLU A 122 3.48 5.22 -23.85
N ALA A 123 4.05 6.10 -23.02
CA ALA A 123 3.57 7.47 -22.90
C ALA A 123 3.87 8.27 -24.17
N ASP A 124 5.06 8.10 -24.76
CA ASP A 124 5.43 8.79 -25.99
C ASP A 124 4.52 8.36 -27.14
N LEU A 125 4.25 7.06 -27.26
CA LEU A 125 3.34 6.50 -28.25
C LEU A 125 1.91 7.01 -28.03
N ALA A 126 1.40 6.97 -26.81
CA ALA A 126 0.05 7.43 -26.49
C ALA A 126 -0.11 8.94 -26.70
N THR A 127 0.93 9.73 -26.42
CA THR A 127 0.95 11.19 -26.65
C THR A 127 0.90 11.50 -28.14
N LYS A 128 1.74 10.85 -28.95
CA LYS A 128 1.72 11.00 -30.41
C LYS A 128 0.37 10.61 -31.00
N ASN A 129 -0.21 9.50 -30.53
CA ASN A 129 -1.52 9.03 -30.98
C ASN A 129 -2.63 10.03 -30.63
N LEU A 130 -2.67 10.53 -29.39
CA LEU A 130 -3.69 11.51 -28.97
C LEU A 130 -3.58 12.84 -29.74
N ASN A 131 -2.37 13.29 -30.07
CA ASN A 131 -2.16 14.48 -30.89
C ASN A 131 -2.61 14.28 -32.35
N SER A 132 -2.37 13.09 -32.91
CA SER A 132 -2.67 12.81 -34.33
C SER A 132 -4.13 12.46 -34.56
N THR A 133 -4.74 11.70 -33.64
CA THR A 133 -6.13 11.23 -33.76
C THR A 133 -6.79 11.24 -32.39
N PRO A 134 -7.31 12.41 -31.98
CA PRO A 134 -8.06 12.56 -30.74
C PRO A 134 -9.24 11.59 -30.70
N SER A 135 -9.24 10.69 -29.72
CA SER A 135 -10.27 9.68 -29.55
C SER A 135 -10.36 9.23 -28.10
N THR A 136 -11.52 8.69 -27.74
CA THR A 136 -11.77 8.06 -26.42
C THR A 136 -10.69 7.03 -26.07
N GLY A 137 -10.26 6.24 -27.05
CA GLY A 137 -9.23 5.21 -26.88
C GLY A 137 -7.84 5.82 -26.63
N ALA A 138 -7.42 6.78 -27.45
CA ALA A 138 -6.12 7.45 -27.31
C ALA A 138 -6.02 8.22 -25.98
N TYR A 139 -7.08 8.93 -25.60
CA TYR A 139 -7.16 9.62 -24.31
C TYR A 139 -7.04 8.63 -23.15
N THR A 140 -7.79 7.53 -23.20
CA THR A 140 -7.79 6.49 -22.17
C THR A 140 -6.40 5.86 -22.02
N ALA A 141 -5.70 5.62 -23.13
CA ALA A 141 -4.35 5.07 -23.12
C ALA A 141 -3.38 6.03 -22.40
N LEU A 142 -3.30 7.29 -22.84
CA LEU A 142 -2.42 8.29 -22.23
C LEU A 142 -2.76 8.50 -20.76
N ALA A 143 -4.04 8.67 -20.41
CA ALA A 143 -4.48 8.88 -19.03
C ALA A 143 -4.05 7.73 -18.10
N LYS A 144 -4.20 6.47 -18.53
CA LYS A 144 -3.80 5.30 -17.73
C LYS A 144 -2.28 5.21 -17.57
N ILE A 145 -1.51 5.49 -18.62
CA ILE A 145 -0.05 5.46 -18.58
C ILE A 145 0.51 6.59 -17.71
N THR A 146 0.03 7.82 -17.92
CA THR A 146 0.44 8.98 -17.10
C THR A 146 0.09 8.77 -15.63
N LEU A 147 -1.09 8.20 -15.31
CA LEU A 147 -1.45 7.80 -13.95
C LEU A 147 -0.43 6.84 -13.34
N CYS A 148 -0.01 5.81 -14.09
CA CYS A 148 1.04 4.89 -13.65
C CYS A 148 2.39 5.59 -13.44
N LYS A 149 2.80 6.49 -14.34
CA LYS A 149 4.05 7.28 -14.22
C LYS A 149 4.05 8.10 -12.93
N VAL A 150 2.96 8.83 -12.65
CA VAL A 150 2.83 9.66 -11.44
C VAL A 150 2.88 8.80 -10.18
N ILE A 151 2.19 7.66 -10.15
CA ILE A 151 2.22 6.73 -9.00
C ILE A 151 3.62 6.14 -8.81
N LEU A 152 4.27 5.71 -9.91
CA LEU A 152 5.59 5.10 -9.88
C LEU A 152 6.63 6.09 -9.35
N PHE A 153 6.67 7.31 -9.88
CA PHE A 153 7.64 8.34 -9.50
C PHE A 153 7.50 8.76 -8.05
N ASN A 154 6.27 9.06 -7.62
CA ASN A 154 6.02 9.55 -6.27
C ASN A 154 5.96 8.44 -5.20
N ARG A 155 5.93 7.17 -5.62
CA ARG A 155 5.67 6.01 -4.76
C ARG A 155 4.42 6.21 -3.90
N ARG A 156 3.41 6.92 -4.41
CA ARG A 156 2.19 7.28 -3.66
C ARG A 156 1.18 6.13 -3.63
N ARG A 157 0.19 6.21 -2.73
CA ARG A 157 -0.92 5.27 -2.78
C ARG A 157 -1.71 5.55 -4.06
N SER A 158 -1.98 4.50 -4.84
CA SER A 158 -2.67 4.63 -6.13
C SER A 158 -3.99 5.39 -6.02
N GLY A 159 -4.75 5.20 -4.94
CA GLY A 159 -6.02 5.88 -4.70
C GLY A 159 -5.91 7.39 -4.42
N GLU A 160 -4.78 7.87 -3.90
CA GLU A 160 -4.54 9.31 -3.70
C GLU A 160 -4.39 10.01 -5.06
N VAL A 161 -3.55 9.46 -5.93
CA VAL A 161 -3.31 10.01 -7.28
C VAL A 161 -4.53 9.84 -8.18
N SER A 162 -5.22 8.68 -8.12
CA SER A 162 -6.40 8.40 -8.95
C SER A 162 -7.55 9.39 -8.70
N LYS A 163 -7.64 9.93 -7.49
CA LYS A 163 -8.68 10.90 -7.07
C LYS A 163 -8.27 12.36 -7.25
N MET A 164 -7.10 12.63 -7.83
CA MET A 164 -6.67 13.98 -8.15
C MET A 164 -7.72 14.66 -9.05
N THR A 165 -8.07 15.89 -8.73
CA THR A 165 -9.06 16.68 -9.49
C THR A 165 -8.37 17.71 -10.36
N LEU A 166 -9.08 18.22 -11.38
CA LEU A 166 -8.59 19.31 -12.22
C LEU A 166 -8.17 20.53 -11.40
N LYS A 167 -8.97 20.89 -10.38
CA LYS A 167 -8.66 22.00 -9.48
C LYS A 167 -7.28 21.85 -8.83
N HIS A 168 -6.96 20.67 -8.28
CA HIS A 168 -5.63 20.43 -7.70
C HIS A 168 -4.51 20.63 -8.74
N PHE A 169 -4.72 20.17 -9.97
CA PHE A 169 -3.73 20.29 -11.04
C PHE A 169 -3.58 21.72 -11.57
N LEU A 170 -4.64 22.54 -11.55
CA LEU A 170 -4.62 23.93 -12.02
C LEU A 170 -4.14 24.91 -10.94
N ASP A 171 -4.38 24.61 -9.67
CA ASP A 171 -3.97 25.45 -8.51
C ASP A 171 -2.47 25.30 -8.13
N TRP A 172 -1.68 24.58 -8.94
CA TRP A 172 -0.28 24.21 -8.65
C TRP A 172 0.70 25.40 -8.53
N ASP A 173 0.32 26.59 -9.01
CA ASP A 173 1.20 27.75 -9.20
C ASP A 173 1.31 28.67 -7.96
N ASN A 174 0.64 28.36 -6.85
CA ASN A 174 0.58 29.27 -5.69
C ASN A 174 1.73 29.12 -4.68
N SER A 175 2.66 28.18 -4.88
CA SER A 175 3.85 28.08 -4.04
C SER A 175 5.08 28.59 -4.80
N LYS A 176 5.15 29.91 -5.04
CA LYS A 176 6.43 30.53 -5.42
C LYS A 176 7.46 30.14 -4.36
N MET A 177 8.61 29.63 -4.79
CA MET A 177 9.74 29.42 -3.89
C MET A 177 10.03 30.76 -3.22
N ASN A 178 10.09 30.77 -1.89
CA ASN A 178 10.52 31.96 -1.19
C ASN A 178 12.01 32.18 -1.53
N ASP A 179 12.34 33.34 -2.08
CA ASP A 179 13.70 33.67 -2.51
C ASP A 179 14.71 33.49 -1.37
N ASP A 180 14.31 33.75 -0.12
CA ASP A 180 15.14 33.54 1.06
C ASP A 180 15.52 32.07 1.28
N ILE A 181 14.62 31.13 0.98
CA ILE A 181 14.87 29.68 1.11
C ILE A 181 15.75 29.19 -0.05
N SER A 182 15.66 29.83 -1.22
CA SER A 182 16.46 29.48 -2.40
C SER A 182 17.98 29.67 -2.17
N THR A 183 18.35 30.57 -1.26
CA THR A 183 19.75 30.88 -0.93
C THR A 183 20.48 29.70 -0.26
N GLY A 184 19.77 28.85 0.47
CA GLY A 184 20.32 27.69 1.16
C GLY A 184 20.42 26.41 0.32
N LEU A 185 19.93 26.43 -0.93
CA LEU A 185 19.96 25.29 -1.84
C LEU A 185 21.17 25.35 -2.77
N ASN A 186 21.71 24.19 -3.12
CA ASN A 186 22.74 24.10 -4.16
C ASN A 186 22.13 24.25 -5.57
N GLU A 187 22.98 24.47 -6.57
CA GLU A 187 22.53 24.71 -7.95
C GLU A 187 21.75 23.54 -8.56
N ILE A 188 22.02 22.30 -8.12
CA ILE A 188 21.29 21.11 -8.58
C ILE A 188 19.89 21.10 -7.96
N GLU A 189 19.78 21.35 -6.67
CA GLU A 189 18.51 21.44 -5.94
C GLU A 189 17.63 22.56 -6.49
N LYS A 190 18.19 23.74 -6.76
CA LYS A 190 17.48 24.85 -7.41
C LYS A 190 16.90 24.43 -8.76
N ARG A 191 17.70 23.78 -9.62
CA ARG A 191 17.23 23.27 -10.92
C ARG A 191 16.12 22.23 -10.74
N ILE A 192 16.27 21.29 -9.81
CA ILE A 192 15.24 20.28 -9.54
C ILE A 192 13.93 20.93 -9.08
N CYS A 193 14.00 21.93 -8.19
CA CYS A 193 12.82 22.66 -7.71
C CYS A 193 12.15 23.49 -8.81
N GLN A 194 12.90 24.00 -9.78
CA GLN A 194 12.37 24.73 -10.94
C GLN A 194 11.69 23.79 -11.94
N GLU A 195 12.23 22.58 -12.14
CA GLU A 195 11.72 21.61 -13.12
C GLU A 195 10.51 20.80 -12.61
N LEU A 196 10.47 20.49 -11.31
CA LEU A 196 9.41 19.66 -10.73
C LEU A 196 8.24 20.50 -10.22
N LYS A 197 7.04 20.23 -10.75
CA LYS A 197 5.80 20.86 -10.26
C LYS A 197 5.25 20.12 -9.06
N ARG A 198 4.82 20.85 -8.03
CA ARG A 198 4.24 20.29 -6.80
C ARG A 198 2.73 20.53 -6.76
N VAL A 199 1.96 19.44 -6.75
CA VAL A 199 0.51 19.45 -6.57
C VAL A 199 0.16 19.01 -5.15
N GLU A 200 -0.65 19.78 -4.44
CA GLU A 200 -1.14 19.41 -3.10
C GLU A 200 -2.50 18.71 -3.18
N LEU A 201 -2.61 17.54 -2.56
CA LEU A 201 -3.82 16.75 -2.44
C LEU A 201 -4.31 16.69 -0.99
N LYS A 202 -5.61 16.48 -0.80
CA LYS A 202 -6.19 16.21 0.52
C LYS A 202 -6.12 14.71 0.84
N GLY A 203 -5.24 14.36 1.78
CA GLY A 203 -5.10 13.00 2.32
C GLY A 203 -6.16 12.66 3.36
N LYS A 204 -6.04 11.45 3.94
CA LYS A 204 -6.88 11.02 5.07
C LYS A 204 -6.74 12.00 6.24
N ARG A 205 -7.84 12.26 6.95
CA ARG A 205 -7.91 13.18 8.09
C ARG A 205 -7.48 14.62 7.75
N GLY A 206 -7.61 15.04 6.49
CA GLY A 206 -7.32 16.41 6.06
C GLY A 206 -5.84 16.77 5.93
N ARG A 207 -4.91 15.81 6.07
CA ARG A 207 -3.47 16.06 5.87
C ARG A 207 -3.18 16.46 4.43
N LYS A 208 -2.33 17.46 4.21
CA LYS A 208 -1.81 17.82 2.89
C LYS A 208 -0.85 16.75 2.39
N VAL A 209 -0.97 16.38 1.12
CA VAL A 209 -0.23 15.29 0.48
C VAL A 209 0.35 15.82 -0.83
N ALA A 210 1.67 15.98 -0.90
CA ALA A 210 2.34 16.48 -2.10
C ALA A 210 2.52 15.40 -3.17
N VAL A 211 2.33 15.77 -4.43
CA VAL A 211 2.66 14.97 -5.62
C VAL A 211 3.56 15.81 -6.50
N LEU A 212 4.72 15.29 -6.82
CA LEU A 212 5.69 15.89 -7.72
C LEU A 212 5.43 15.39 -9.14
N LEU A 213 5.43 16.31 -10.10
CA LEU A 213 5.23 16.05 -11.51
C LEU A 213 6.47 16.47 -12.28
N THR A 214 7.00 15.56 -13.09
CA THR A 214 8.09 15.88 -14.02
C THR A 214 7.57 16.73 -15.19
N PRO A 215 8.45 17.39 -15.96
CA PRO A 215 8.05 18.13 -17.16
C PRO A 215 7.24 17.28 -18.15
N ASP A 216 7.67 16.05 -18.41
CA ASP A 216 6.98 15.10 -19.30
C ASP A 216 5.59 14.66 -18.76
N MET A 217 5.47 14.42 -17.45
CA MET A 217 4.17 14.16 -16.84
C MET A 217 3.25 15.38 -16.96
N THR A 218 3.79 16.57 -16.73
CA THR A 218 3.04 17.82 -16.85
C THR A 218 2.56 18.03 -18.28
N ALA A 219 3.41 17.83 -19.28
CA ALA A 219 3.05 17.94 -20.69
C ALA A 219 1.92 16.95 -21.06
N SER A 220 2.03 15.69 -20.62
CA SER A 220 1.00 14.68 -20.81
C SER A 220 -0.33 15.08 -20.15
N LEU A 221 -0.28 15.60 -18.92
CA LEU A 221 -1.47 16.04 -18.17
C LEU A 221 -2.12 17.28 -18.81
N THR A 222 -1.32 18.26 -19.25
CA THR A 222 -1.82 19.44 -19.98
C THR A 222 -2.52 19.02 -21.28
N LEU A 223 -1.95 18.07 -22.03
CA LEU A 223 -2.58 17.53 -23.23
C LEU A 223 -3.89 16.81 -22.92
N LEU A 224 -3.93 16.00 -21.86
CA LEU A 224 -5.17 15.39 -21.40
C LEU A 224 -6.21 16.46 -21.05
N VAL A 225 -5.83 17.53 -20.34
CA VAL A 225 -6.75 18.61 -19.97
C VAL A 225 -7.29 19.35 -21.21
N SER A 226 -6.47 19.61 -22.22
CA SER A 226 -6.92 20.31 -23.43
C SER A 226 -7.85 19.45 -24.30
N LYS A 227 -7.69 18.13 -24.30
CA LYS A 227 -8.45 17.19 -25.14
C LYS A 227 -9.68 16.57 -24.47
N ARG A 228 -10.06 17.01 -23.26
CA ARG A 228 -11.17 16.43 -22.48
C ARG A 228 -12.50 16.41 -23.23
N LYS A 229 -12.95 17.57 -23.72
CA LYS A 229 -14.25 17.69 -24.40
C LYS A 229 -14.29 16.89 -25.70
N GLU A 230 -13.23 16.99 -26.49
CA GLU A 230 -13.07 16.28 -27.76
C GLU A 230 -13.07 14.75 -27.58
N CYS A 231 -12.58 14.25 -26.44
CA CYS A 231 -12.51 12.81 -26.13
C CYS A 231 -13.69 12.30 -25.28
N GLY A 232 -14.77 13.07 -25.17
CA GLY A 232 -16.02 12.62 -24.53
C GLY A 232 -16.01 12.61 -23.01
N ILE A 233 -15.18 13.43 -22.37
CA ILE A 233 -15.23 13.63 -20.92
C ILE A 233 -16.40 14.58 -20.57
N ASP A 234 -17.28 14.12 -19.68
CA ASP A 234 -18.40 14.91 -19.15
C ASP A 234 -17.90 16.15 -18.39
N ASP A 235 -18.52 17.31 -18.63
CA ASP A 235 -18.14 18.59 -17.97
C ASP A 235 -18.33 18.52 -16.44
N GLY A 236 -19.24 17.68 -15.95
CA GLY A 236 -19.43 17.42 -14.53
C GLY A 236 -18.38 16.49 -13.90
N ASN A 237 -17.53 15.85 -14.70
CA ASN A 237 -16.46 15.00 -14.18
C ASN A 237 -15.21 15.84 -13.84
N GLY A 238 -15.08 16.20 -12.56
CA GLY A 238 -13.95 17.00 -12.06
C GLY A 238 -12.63 16.24 -11.86
N TYR A 239 -12.55 14.93 -12.12
CA TYR A 239 -11.32 14.16 -11.93
C TYR A 239 -10.30 14.45 -13.04
N LEU A 240 -9.02 14.55 -12.67
CA LEU A 240 -7.93 14.71 -13.64
C LEU A 240 -7.84 13.47 -14.54
N PHE A 241 -7.82 12.28 -13.92
CA PHE A 241 -7.83 10.97 -14.60
C PHE A 241 -9.26 10.46 -14.84
N ALA A 242 -10.10 11.30 -15.44
CA ALA A 242 -11.50 11.01 -15.73
C ALA A 242 -11.69 9.91 -16.79
N ILE A 243 -12.76 9.13 -16.64
CA ILE A 243 -13.20 8.13 -17.63
C ILE A 243 -14.15 8.81 -18.63
N PRO A 244 -13.92 8.69 -19.94
CA PRO A 244 -14.87 9.16 -20.95
C PRO A 244 -16.27 8.60 -20.77
N HIS A 245 -17.29 9.42 -21.02
CA HIS A 245 -18.72 9.09 -20.92
C HIS A 245 -19.16 8.55 -19.53
N CYS A 246 -18.39 8.80 -18.47
CA CYS A 246 -18.68 8.34 -17.12
C CYS A 246 -18.23 9.37 -16.08
N LYS A 247 -18.97 9.50 -14.97
CA LYS A 247 -18.62 10.38 -13.83
C LYS A 247 -17.64 9.71 -12.85
N GLY A 248 -16.69 8.95 -13.40
CA GLY A 248 -15.70 8.17 -12.65
C GLY A 248 -14.27 8.51 -12.99
N PHE A 249 -13.33 7.80 -12.35
CA PHE A 249 -11.88 7.97 -12.56
C PHE A 249 -11.19 6.61 -12.74
N PHE A 250 -10.06 6.61 -13.44
CA PHE A 250 -9.27 5.38 -13.62
C PHE A 250 -8.67 4.89 -12.31
N ARG A 251 -8.81 3.59 -12.04
CA ARG A 251 -8.21 2.95 -10.86
C ARG A 251 -6.72 2.71 -11.10
N GLY A 252 -5.86 3.45 -10.41
CA GLY A 252 -4.41 3.33 -10.57
C GLY A 252 -3.84 1.93 -10.26
N GLN A 253 -4.49 1.15 -9.38
CA GLN A 253 -4.09 -0.24 -9.10
C GLN A 253 -4.28 -1.14 -10.32
N ASP A 254 -5.41 -0.99 -11.04
CA ASP A 254 -5.69 -1.79 -12.22
C ASP A 254 -4.77 -1.39 -13.38
N CYS A 255 -4.49 -0.09 -13.52
CA CYS A 255 -3.55 0.45 -14.50
C CYS A 255 -2.13 -0.07 -14.26
N LEU A 256 -1.65 -0.04 -13.00
CA LEU A 256 -0.33 -0.58 -12.65
C LEU A 256 -0.25 -2.07 -12.93
N ARG A 257 -1.26 -2.86 -12.53
CA ARG A 257 -1.26 -4.30 -12.76
C ARG A 257 -1.20 -4.64 -14.25
N LYS A 258 -1.89 -3.89 -15.11
CA LYS A 258 -1.83 -4.08 -16.56
C LYS A 258 -0.41 -3.82 -17.09
N ASN A 259 0.17 -2.67 -16.74
CA ASN A 259 1.51 -2.30 -17.22
C ASN A 259 2.63 -3.17 -16.64
N ALA A 260 2.52 -3.59 -15.38
CA ALA A 260 3.47 -4.51 -14.76
C ALA A 260 3.55 -5.86 -15.50
N ARG A 261 2.42 -6.36 -16.01
CA ARG A 261 2.39 -7.59 -16.81
C ARG A 261 2.96 -7.40 -18.22
N ALA A 262 2.87 -6.18 -18.76
CA ALA A 262 3.34 -5.86 -20.10
C ALA A 262 4.84 -5.50 -20.15
N CYS A 263 5.43 -5.06 -19.03
CA CYS A 263 6.79 -4.51 -19.01
C CYS A 263 7.93 -5.55 -18.99
N GLY A 264 7.62 -6.85 -19.11
CA GLY A 264 8.63 -7.91 -19.08
C GLY A 264 9.33 -8.09 -17.73
N ALA A 265 8.68 -7.72 -16.62
CA ALA A 265 9.22 -7.94 -15.27
C ALA A 265 9.29 -9.45 -14.94
N VAL A 266 10.28 -9.87 -14.14
CA VAL A 266 10.38 -11.26 -13.65
C VAL A 266 9.22 -11.55 -12.71
N ASN A 267 8.88 -10.61 -11.83
CA ASN A 267 7.75 -10.74 -10.93
C ASN A 267 6.77 -9.55 -11.05
N PRO A 268 5.92 -9.54 -12.08
CA PRO A 268 4.91 -8.50 -12.30
C PRO A 268 3.96 -8.30 -11.11
N CYS A 269 3.64 -9.39 -10.40
CA CYS A 269 2.75 -9.35 -9.23
C CYS A 269 3.35 -8.57 -8.06
N SER A 270 4.67 -8.40 -8.02
CA SER A 270 5.35 -7.59 -7.01
C SER A 270 5.21 -6.08 -7.27
N LEU A 271 4.96 -5.64 -8.51
CA LEU A 271 4.91 -4.23 -8.93
C LEU A 271 3.56 -3.56 -8.60
N THR A 272 3.22 -3.56 -7.32
CA THR A 272 2.00 -2.90 -6.80
C THR A 272 2.33 -1.60 -6.09
N SER A 273 1.40 -0.65 -6.03
CA SER A 273 1.58 0.61 -5.28
C SER A 273 1.97 0.39 -3.80
N THR A 274 1.52 -0.70 -3.18
CA THR A 274 1.90 -1.03 -1.80
C THR A 274 3.33 -1.54 -1.71
N ASN A 275 3.75 -2.40 -2.62
CA ASN A 275 5.10 -2.95 -2.63
C ASN A 275 6.14 -1.94 -3.13
N LEU A 276 5.78 -1.04 -4.05
CA LEU A 276 6.62 0.09 -4.45
C LEU A 276 6.88 1.06 -3.29
N ARG A 277 5.92 1.23 -2.37
CA ARG A 277 6.12 1.96 -1.11
C ARG A 277 7.07 1.22 -0.16
N LYS A 278 6.97 -0.11 -0.08
CA LYS A 278 7.93 -0.93 0.68
C LYS A 278 9.33 -0.80 0.11
N HIS A 279 9.46 -0.85 -1.21
CA HIS A 279 10.72 -0.72 -1.93
C HIS A 279 11.48 0.57 -1.60
N ILE A 280 10.83 1.74 -1.70
CA ILE A 280 11.50 3.02 -1.38
C ILE A 280 11.92 3.08 0.09
N ALA A 281 11.10 2.55 1.00
CA ALA A 281 11.44 2.52 2.41
C ALA A 281 12.64 1.60 2.69
N THR A 282 12.71 0.43 2.06
CA THR A 282 13.88 -0.45 2.13
C THR A 282 15.14 0.22 1.55
N ILE A 283 15.04 0.85 0.38
CA ILE A 283 16.17 1.55 -0.24
C ILE A 283 16.65 2.70 0.65
N SER A 284 15.74 3.48 1.25
CA SER A 284 16.11 4.60 2.12
C SER A 284 16.98 4.18 3.31
N GLN A 285 16.85 2.94 3.76
CA GLN A 285 17.69 2.39 4.83
C GLN A 285 19.02 1.85 4.32
N VAL A 286 19.05 1.25 3.13
CA VAL A 286 20.31 0.89 2.46
C VAL A 286 21.15 2.16 2.22
N LEU A 287 20.51 3.26 1.86
CA LEU A 287 21.15 4.57 1.66
C LEU A 287 21.57 5.25 2.98
N ASN A 288 21.30 4.64 4.14
CA ASN A 288 21.67 5.14 5.46
C ASN A 288 21.29 6.61 5.70
N LEU A 289 20.07 6.99 5.27
CA LEU A 289 19.54 8.34 5.49
C LEU A 289 19.49 8.64 6.99
N LYS A 290 19.81 9.89 7.35
CA LYS A 290 19.71 10.39 8.73
C LYS A 290 18.24 10.43 9.18
N ASP A 291 18.01 10.44 10.49
CA ASP A 291 16.64 10.44 11.05
C ASP A 291 15.77 11.59 10.53
N ASN A 292 16.34 12.79 10.37
CA ASN A 292 15.64 13.95 9.81
C ASN A 292 15.27 13.76 8.32
N GLU A 293 16.14 13.14 7.52
CA GLU A 293 15.91 12.84 6.11
C GLU A 293 14.85 11.74 5.95
N LEU A 294 14.88 10.73 6.83
CA LEU A 294 13.85 9.69 6.92
C LEU A 294 12.50 10.28 7.31
N ASP A 295 12.45 11.24 8.24
CA ASP A 295 11.21 11.92 8.63
C ASP A 295 10.65 12.76 7.47
N GLN A 296 11.50 13.47 6.73
CA GLN A 296 11.10 14.18 5.51
C GLN A 296 10.52 13.22 4.45
N LEU A 297 11.17 12.07 4.22
CA LEU A 297 10.69 11.05 3.30
C LEU A 297 9.36 10.43 3.77
N ALA A 298 9.22 10.13 5.07
CA ALA A 298 8.00 9.55 5.63
C ALA A 298 6.81 10.51 5.53
N ASN A 299 7.04 11.80 5.83
CA ASN A 299 6.08 12.88 5.61
C ASN A 299 5.70 12.98 4.14
N PHE A 300 6.71 12.95 3.25
CA PHE A 300 6.47 12.91 1.81
C PHE A 300 5.72 11.66 1.38
N LEU A 301 5.86 10.49 1.99
CA LEU A 301 5.08 9.29 1.62
C LEU A 301 3.71 9.22 2.30
N GLY A 302 3.42 10.15 3.22
CA GLY A 302 2.16 10.21 3.95
C GLY A 302 1.98 9.04 4.92
N HIS A 303 3.07 8.63 5.58
CA HIS A 303 3.08 7.61 6.63
C HIS A 303 3.26 8.29 7.99
N ASP A 304 2.90 7.57 9.05
CA ASP A 304 3.33 7.93 10.41
C ASP A 304 4.78 7.48 10.59
N VAL A 305 5.65 8.33 11.14
CA VAL A 305 7.09 8.04 11.37
C VAL A 305 7.27 6.73 12.14
N ARG A 306 6.36 6.40 13.06
CA ARG A 306 6.39 5.15 13.83
C ARG A 306 6.17 3.91 12.95
N VAL A 307 5.22 3.99 12.01
CA VAL A 307 4.97 2.93 11.02
C VAL A 307 6.18 2.77 10.10
N HIS A 308 6.91 3.85 9.82
CA HIS A 308 8.12 3.78 9.01
C HIS A 308 9.27 3.02 9.71
N ARG A 309 9.47 3.31 11.01
CA ARG A 309 10.51 2.68 11.84
C ARG A 309 10.27 1.20 12.13
N GLU A 310 9.00 0.79 12.29
CA GLU A 310 8.63 -0.56 12.70
C GLU A 310 8.46 -1.53 11.51
N TYR A 311 7.90 -1.08 10.37
CA TYR A 311 7.53 -1.99 9.26
C TYR A 311 8.56 -2.13 8.14
N TYR A 312 9.48 -1.19 7.99
CA TYR A 312 10.31 -1.12 6.77
C TYR A 312 11.78 -1.37 6.97
N ARG A 313 12.19 -1.73 8.20
CA ARG A 313 13.55 -2.25 8.45
C ARG A 313 13.88 -3.30 7.39
N LEU A 314 14.98 -3.12 6.63
CA LEU A 314 15.68 -4.10 5.79
C LEU A 314 15.42 -5.45 6.44
N PRO A 315 14.95 -6.48 5.70
CA PRO A 315 14.36 -7.68 6.28
C PRO A 315 15.15 -8.00 7.52
N GLN A 316 14.56 -7.78 8.71
CA GLN A 316 15.33 -7.83 9.95
C GLN A 316 16.09 -9.15 9.97
N SER A 317 15.44 -10.21 9.46
CA SER A 317 16.02 -11.49 9.10
C SER A 317 17.38 -11.46 8.41
N THR A 318 17.64 -10.66 7.37
CA THR A 318 18.93 -10.68 6.64
C THR A 318 20.05 -9.96 7.40
N ILE A 319 19.76 -8.79 7.97
CA ILE A 319 20.74 -8.06 8.80
C ILE A 319 20.98 -8.82 10.10
N GLN A 320 19.93 -9.29 10.74
CA GLN A 320 19.97 -10.10 11.94
C GLN A 320 20.69 -11.42 11.66
N LEU A 321 20.42 -12.10 10.54
CA LEU A 321 21.18 -13.29 10.13
C LEU A 321 22.65 -12.96 9.98
N ALA A 322 23.03 -11.95 9.18
CA ALA A 322 24.44 -11.64 9.00
C ALA A 322 25.14 -11.23 10.31
N LYS A 323 24.48 -10.40 11.14
CA LYS A 323 25.04 -9.91 12.42
C LYS A 323 25.10 -10.99 13.49
N ILE A 324 24.01 -11.74 13.66
CA ILE A 324 23.92 -12.82 14.63
C ILE A 324 24.77 -13.99 14.18
N SER A 325 24.78 -14.38 12.90
CA SER A 325 25.68 -15.43 12.39
C SER A 325 27.14 -15.05 12.61
N LYS A 326 27.55 -13.81 12.34
CA LYS A 326 28.92 -13.35 12.63
C LYS A 326 29.26 -13.46 14.12
N LEU A 327 28.33 -13.08 15.00
CA LEU A 327 28.50 -13.20 16.45
C LEU A 327 28.58 -14.66 16.90
N LEU A 328 27.65 -15.51 16.45
CA LEU A 328 27.58 -16.93 16.79
C LEU A 328 28.81 -17.70 16.31
N ILE A 329 29.28 -17.44 15.07
CA ILE A 329 30.49 -18.06 14.52
C ILE A 329 31.71 -17.68 15.35
N ALA A 330 31.86 -16.41 15.72
CA ALA A 330 32.99 -15.96 16.53
C ALA A 330 32.94 -16.44 17.99
N MET A 331 31.74 -16.64 18.53
CA MET A 331 31.57 -17.33 19.82
C MET A 331 32.00 -18.79 19.73
N GLN A 332 31.70 -19.48 18.63
CA GLN A 332 32.08 -20.86 18.40
C GLN A 332 33.58 -21.04 18.19
N GLY A 333 34.24 -20.10 17.50
CA GLY A 333 35.69 -20.11 17.25
C GLY A 333 36.56 -19.53 18.38
N GLY A 334 35.99 -19.16 19.54
CA GLY A 334 36.76 -18.63 20.68
C GLY A 334 37.27 -17.18 20.54
N SER A 335 37.04 -16.52 19.42
CA SER A 335 37.50 -15.15 19.08
C SER A 335 36.58 -14.02 19.56
N VAL A 336 35.91 -14.19 20.71
CA VAL A 336 34.96 -13.19 21.25
C VAL A 336 35.63 -11.83 21.51
N LYS A 337 36.92 -11.84 21.88
CA LYS A 337 37.72 -10.62 22.09
C LYS A 337 37.90 -9.79 20.81
N ASP A 338 37.89 -10.43 19.63
CA ASP A 338 38.13 -9.75 18.35
C ASP A 338 36.91 -8.96 17.85
N ILE A 339 35.74 -9.19 18.44
CA ILE A 339 34.47 -8.50 18.14
C ILE A 339 34.15 -7.43 19.20
N GLN A 340 34.79 -7.48 20.36
CA GLN A 340 34.55 -6.56 21.45
C GLN A 340 34.92 -5.12 21.03
N GLY A 341 33.94 -4.22 21.01
CA GLY A 341 34.12 -2.82 20.60
C GLY A 341 34.03 -2.55 19.08
N LYS A 342 33.91 -3.57 18.22
CA LYS A 342 33.69 -3.38 16.78
C LYS A 342 32.20 -3.29 16.45
N SER A 343 31.83 -2.39 15.54
CA SER A 343 30.45 -2.28 15.06
C SER A 343 30.05 -3.57 14.33
N LEU A 344 28.85 -4.10 14.64
CA LEU A 344 28.26 -5.26 13.96
C LEU A 344 27.87 -4.96 12.49
N LEU A 345 28.20 -3.79 11.94
CA LEU A 345 27.92 -3.49 10.54
C LEU A 345 28.81 -4.34 9.63
N LEU A 346 28.22 -4.84 8.53
CA LEU A 346 28.98 -5.42 7.43
C LEU A 346 29.76 -4.29 6.76
N ASP A 347 31.08 -4.35 6.82
CA ASP A 347 31.93 -3.49 6.02
C ASP A 347 31.89 -4.01 4.56
N PRO A 348 31.50 -3.20 3.57
CA PRO A 348 31.49 -3.62 2.16
C PRO A 348 32.83 -4.12 1.63
N GLN A 349 33.94 -3.83 2.33
CA GLN A 349 35.28 -4.25 1.93
C GLN A 349 35.71 -5.65 2.42
N TYR A 350 34.88 -6.34 3.23
CA TYR A 350 35.18 -7.71 3.68
C TYR A 350 34.21 -8.74 3.05
N PRO A 351 34.63 -9.46 2.00
CA PRO A 351 33.80 -10.50 1.41
C PRO A 351 33.56 -11.65 2.41
N ILE A 352 32.29 -12.05 2.53
CA ILE A 352 31.79 -13.17 3.36
C ILE A 352 32.50 -14.50 3.04
N VAL A 353 33.15 -14.58 1.88
CA VAL A 353 33.84 -15.77 1.37
C VAL A 353 34.97 -16.24 2.30
N ASN A 354 35.65 -15.35 3.02
CA ASN A 354 36.78 -15.77 3.87
C ASN A 354 36.37 -16.49 5.17
N ILE A 355 35.13 -16.33 5.65
CA ILE A 355 34.71 -16.94 6.93
C ILE A 355 34.38 -18.43 6.76
N CYS A 356 33.97 -18.87 5.57
CA CYS A 356 33.69 -20.29 5.31
C CYS A 356 34.97 -21.09 5.02
N TYR A 357 36.03 -20.46 4.49
CA TYR A 357 37.30 -21.14 4.22
C TYR A 357 38.08 -21.46 5.50
N ASP A 358 38.02 -20.58 6.52
CA ASP A 358 38.70 -20.83 7.80
C ASP A 358 38.09 -22.01 8.58
N LEU A 359 36.78 -22.27 8.42
CA LEU A 359 36.11 -23.43 9.04
C LEU A 359 36.43 -24.77 8.35
N GLN A 360 36.97 -24.77 7.13
CA GLN A 360 37.41 -26.00 6.45
C GLN A 360 38.86 -26.39 6.79
N PHE A 361 39.70 -25.44 7.23
CA PHE A 361 41.10 -25.72 7.56
C PHE A 361 41.29 -26.37 8.93
N ASP A 362 40.37 -26.14 9.88
CA ASP A 362 40.46 -26.75 11.23
C ASP A 362 39.97 -28.20 11.30
N PHE A 363 39.40 -28.76 10.22
CA PHE A 363 38.95 -30.16 10.18
C PHE A 363 39.96 -31.14 9.57
N GLN A 364 41.15 -30.68 9.15
CA GLN A 364 42.23 -31.53 8.62
C GLN A 364 43.48 -31.63 9.52
N MET A 365 43.47 -31.04 10.71
CA MET A 365 44.48 -31.31 11.74
C MET A 365 43.81 -31.72 13.05
N THR A 366 43.35 -32.97 13.11
CA THR A 366 43.28 -33.76 14.35
C THR A 366 43.39 -35.24 14.03
#